data_AF-A0A255DND0-F1
#
_entry.id   AF-A0A255DND0-F1
#
_cell.length_a   1.000
_cell.length_b   1.000
_cell.length_c   1.000
_cell.angle_alpha   90.00
_cell.angle_beta   90.00
_cell.angle_gamma   90.00
#
_symmetry.space_group_name_H-M   'P 1'
#
loop_
_entity.id
_entity.type
_entity.pdbx_description
1 polymer ?
#
loop_
_entity_poly.entity_id
_entity_poly.type
_entity_poly.pdbx_seq_one_letter_code
_entity_poly.pdbx_strand_id
1 'polypeptide(L)'
;MIDHFGINCSDWARSKEFYDRVLGVLGYTRQMDFDAAVGYGVEGKPSFWIADVTAGDASGPNREVHIAFAATGVEAVTAFYDAALELGAESLHAPRLWPEYHPGYYGAFVRDPDGNNVEAVFHGA
;
A
#
# COMPACT_ATOMS: atom_id res chain seq x y z
N MET A 1 -0.99 -4.55 -17.36
CA MET A 1 -2.15 -3.66 -17.16
C MET A 1 -3.00 -4.22 -16.03
N ILE A 2 -3.36 -3.42 -15.04
CA ILE A 2 -4.21 -3.82 -13.90
C ILE A 2 -5.33 -2.77 -13.79
N ASP A 3 -6.59 -3.19 -13.78
CA ASP A 3 -7.73 -2.27 -13.59
C ASP A 3 -7.98 -1.99 -12.10
N HIS A 4 -8.08 -3.05 -11.31
CA HIS A 4 -8.07 -3.00 -9.85
C HIS A 4 -7.51 -4.30 -9.26
N PHE A 5 -7.11 -4.25 -8.00
CA PHE A 5 -6.59 -5.40 -7.24
C PHE A 5 -7.11 -5.33 -5.80
N GLY A 6 -7.27 -6.48 -5.13
CA GLY A 6 -7.77 -6.53 -3.77
C GLY A 6 -7.09 -7.58 -2.90
N ILE A 7 -6.99 -7.29 -1.60
CA ILE A 7 -6.50 -8.21 -0.57
C ILE A 7 -7.53 -8.36 0.55
N ASN A 8 -7.47 -9.50 1.25
CA ASN A 8 -8.22 -9.71 2.49
C ASN A 8 -7.31 -9.39 3.67
N CYS A 9 -7.85 -8.69 4.66
CA CYS A 9 -7.15 -8.23 5.84
C CYS A 9 -7.66 -8.97 7.08
N SER A 10 -6.73 -9.45 7.90
CA SER A 10 -7.06 -10.19 9.13
C SER A 10 -7.48 -9.28 10.29
N ASP A 11 -6.90 -8.09 10.39
CA ASP A 11 -7.32 -7.03 11.31
C ASP A 11 -7.84 -5.84 10.52
N TRP A 12 -9.17 -5.76 10.42
CA TRP A 12 -9.83 -4.77 9.58
C TRP A 12 -9.56 -3.32 10.00
N ALA A 13 -9.52 -3.05 11.30
CA ALA A 13 -9.30 -1.70 11.81
C ALA A 13 -7.86 -1.25 11.54
N ARG A 14 -6.91 -2.13 11.83
CA ARG A 14 -5.48 -1.85 11.65
C ARG A 14 -5.11 -1.69 10.18
N SER A 15 -5.64 -2.52 9.28
CA SER A 15 -5.36 -2.40 7.84
C SER A 15 -5.96 -1.14 7.24
N LYS A 16 -7.16 -0.72 7.67
CA LYS A 16 -7.73 0.58 7.26
C LYS A 16 -6.87 1.76 7.70
N GLU A 17 -6.45 1.79 8.98
CA GLU A 17 -5.59 2.86 9.49
C GLU A 17 -4.27 2.92 8.71
N PHE A 18 -3.66 1.76 8.47
CA PHE A 18 -2.44 1.65 7.68
C PHE A 18 -2.60 2.22 6.28
N TYR A 19 -3.54 1.69 5.50
CA TYR A 19 -3.71 2.10 4.10
C TYR A 19 -4.23 3.52 3.96
N ASP A 20 -5.05 4.04 4.88
CA ASP A 20 -5.42 5.45 4.90
C ASP A 20 -4.21 6.39 5.00
N ARG A 21 -3.29 6.06 5.90
CA ARG A 21 -2.11 6.90 6.18
C ARG A 21 -1.11 6.82 5.05
N VAL A 22 -0.69 5.62 4.66
CA VAL A 22 0.40 5.45 3.70
C VAL A 22 -0.04 5.80 2.28
N LEU A 23 -1.29 5.53 1.90
CA LEU A 23 -1.80 5.94 0.59
C LEU A 23 -2.18 7.42 0.55
N GLY A 24 -2.63 7.98 1.69
CA GLY A 24 -2.94 9.40 1.83
C GLY A 24 -1.75 10.32 1.53
N VAL A 25 -0.56 9.99 2.03
CA VAL A 25 0.66 10.78 1.76
C VAL A 25 1.17 10.63 0.32
N LEU A 26 0.73 9.59 -0.39
CA LEU A 26 0.98 9.42 -1.83
C LEU A 26 -0.08 10.13 -2.70
N GLY A 27 -1.11 10.74 -2.10
CA GLY A 27 -2.18 11.44 -2.80
C GLY A 27 -3.38 10.58 -3.21
N TYR A 28 -3.44 9.33 -2.73
CA TYR A 28 -4.61 8.46 -2.91
C TYR A 28 -5.57 8.60 -1.73
N THR A 29 -6.87 8.50 -1.99
CA THR A 29 -7.89 8.55 -0.94
C THR A 29 -8.87 7.40 -1.07
N ARG A 30 -9.68 7.16 -0.04
CA ARG A 30 -10.85 6.29 -0.13
C ARG A 30 -11.81 6.86 -1.16
N GLN A 31 -12.06 6.10 -2.21
CA GLN A 31 -13.03 6.43 -3.26
C GLN A 31 -14.38 5.77 -2.99
N MET A 32 -14.39 4.64 -2.27
CA MET A 32 -15.60 3.88 -1.99
C MET A 32 -15.48 3.09 -0.68
N ASP A 33 -16.48 3.23 0.19
CA ASP A 33 -16.75 2.29 1.28
C ASP A 33 -17.92 1.40 0.82
N PHE A 34 -17.68 0.09 0.70
CA PHE A 34 -18.65 -0.89 0.23
C PHE A 34 -18.76 -2.02 1.26
N ASP A 35 -19.68 -1.86 2.21
CA ASP A 35 -19.91 -2.78 3.33
C ASP A 35 -18.60 -3.17 4.06
N ALA A 36 -18.08 -4.37 3.80
CA ALA A 36 -16.88 -4.92 4.39
C ALA A 36 -15.61 -4.71 3.54
N ALA A 37 -15.65 -3.81 2.56
CA ALA A 37 -14.53 -3.48 1.69
C ALA A 37 -14.34 -1.95 1.55
N VAL A 38 -13.08 -1.53 1.37
CA VAL A 38 -12.70 -0.14 1.12
C VAL A 38 -11.84 -0.08 -0.13
N GLY A 39 -12.21 0.80 -1.05
CA GLY A 39 -11.51 1.04 -2.31
C GLY A 39 -10.75 2.36 -2.29
N TYR A 40 -9.44 2.28 -2.53
CA TYR A 40 -8.51 3.41 -2.62
C TYR A 40 -8.16 3.71 -4.09
N GLY A 41 -7.94 4.99 -4.38
CA GLY A 41 -7.58 5.45 -5.71
C GLY A 41 -7.59 6.97 -5.82
N VAL A 42 -7.93 7.49 -7.00
CA VAL A 42 -8.03 8.92 -7.30
C VAL A 42 -9.27 9.20 -8.14
N GLU A 43 -9.74 10.45 -8.13
CA GLU A 43 -10.77 10.95 -9.06
C GLU A 43 -12.07 10.12 -9.08
N GLY A 44 -12.47 9.55 -7.94
CA GLY A 44 -13.67 8.71 -7.83
C GLY A 44 -13.50 7.28 -8.36
N LYS A 45 -12.29 6.88 -8.81
CA LYS A 45 -12.01 5.53 -9.31
C LYS A 45 -11.18 4.73 -8.29
N PRO A 46 -11.76 3.71 -7.62
CA PRO A 46 -10.98 2.79 -6.79
C PRO A 46 -10.17 1.80 -7.66
N SER A 47 -8.90 1.63 -7.32
CA SER A 47 -7.95 0.72 -7.99
C SER A 47 -7.32 -0.31 -7.04
N PHE A 48 -7.26 0.00 -5.75
CA PHE A 48 -6.76 -0.93 -4.73
C PHE A 48 -7.82 -1.13 -3.65
N TRP A 49 -8.08 -2.39 -3.30
CA TRP A 49 -9.12 -2.77 -2.36
C TRP A 49 -8.56 -3.54 -1.17
N ILE A 50 -9.08 -3.24 0.00
CA ILE A 50 -8.95 -4.09 1.17
C ILE A 50 -10.35 -4.58 1.57
N ALA A 51 -10.45 -5.82 2.05
CA ALA A 51 -11.69 -6.40 2.54
C ALA A 51 -11.48 -7.09 3.90
N ASP A 52 -12.49 -7.04 4.76
CA ASP A 52 -12.51 -7.80 6.01
C ASP A 52 -12.63 -9.30 5.69
N VAL A 53 -11.61 -10.08 6.08
CA VAL A 53 -11.58 -11.52 5.83
C VAL A 53 -12.76 -12.25 6.48
N THR A 54 -13.33 -11.71 7.57
CA THR A 54 -14.42 -12.33 8.31
C THR A 54 -15.79 -12.18 7.64
N ALA A 55 -15.91 -11.28 6.66
CA ALA A 55 -17.17 -11.01 5.96
C ALA A 55 -17.39 -11.91 4.72
N GLY A 56 -16.39 -12.67 4.30
CA GLY A 56 -16.46 -13.57 3.15
C GLY A 56 -16.08 -15.01 3.48
N ASP A 57 -16.07 -15.87 2.47
CA ASP A 57 -15.66 -17.28 2.59
C ASP A 57 -14.13 -17.49 2.48
N ALA A 58 -13.36 -16.39 2.53
CA ALA A 58 -11.91 -16.43 2.42
C ALA A 58 -11.31 -17.20 3.61
N SER A 59 -10.56 -18.26 3.31
CA SER A 59 -9.96 -19.13 4.31
C SER A 59 -8.55 -19.54 3.90
N GLY A 60 -7.71 -19.82 4.90
CA GLY A 60 -6.32 -20.23 4.71
C GLY A 60 -5.30 -19.19 5.16
N PRO A 61 -4.01 -19.55 5.21
CA PRO A 61 -2.96 -18.64 5.64
C PRO A 61 -2.80 -17.50 4.65
N ASN A 62 -2.62 -16.28 5.15
CA ASN A 62 -2.25 -15.16 4.30
C ASN A 62 -0.88 -15.46 3.65
N ARG A 63 -0.79 -15.27 2.34
CA ARG A 63 0.46 -15.42 1.59
C ARG A 63 0.92 -14.02 1.23
N GLU A 64 2.16 -13.72 1.56
CA GLU A 64 2.78 -12.46 1.18
C GLU A 64 2.54 -12.17 -0.31
N VAL A 65 1.96 -11.00 -0.56
CA VAL A 65 1.96 -10.38 -1.88
C VAL A 65 2.87 -9.15 -1.87
N HIS A 66 3.39 -8.83 -3.05
CA HIS A 66 4.11 -7.58 -3.27
C HIS A 66 3.22 -6.61 -4.06
N ILE A 67 3.05 -5.39 -3.54
CA ILE A 67 2.19 -4.36 -4.12
C ILE A 67 2.98 -3.05 -4.11
N ALA A 68 3.21 -2.49 -5.30
CA ALA A 68 3.89 -1.21 -5.48
C ALA A 68 2.91 -0.11 -5.88
N PHE A 69 2.96 1.02 -5.16
CA PHE A 69 2.16 2.21 -5.41
C PHE A 69 3.03 3.29 -6.03
N ALA A 70 2.55 3.92 -7.11
CA ALA A 70 3.26 5.02 -7.74
C ALA A 70 3.28 6.24 -6.82
N ALA A 71 4.45 6.84 -6.67
CA ALA A 71 4.69 8.08 -5.95
C ALA A 71 4.92 9.23 -6.95
N THR A 72 4.63 10.46 -6.53
CA THR A 72 4.78 11.67 -7.35
C THR A 72 6.21 12.25 -7.34
N GLY A 73 7.08 11.76 -6.46
CA GLY A 73 8.45 12.25 -6.28
C GLY A 73 9.17 11.53 -5.13
N VAL A 74 10.45 11.84 -4.95
CA VAL A 74 11.28 11.25 -3.88
C VAL A 74 10.75 11.59 -2.49
N GLU A 75 10.20 12.80 -2.31
CA GLU A 75 9.61 13.26 -1.05
C GLU A 75 8.37 12.45 -0.68
N ALA A 76 7.56 12.06 -1.67
CA ALA A 76 6.36 11.24 -1.45
C ALA A 76 6.74 9.79 -1.04
N VAL A 77 7.81 9.23 -1.62
CA VAL A 77 8.35 7.93 -1.20
C VAL A 77 8.84 7.98 0.24
N THR A 78 9.55 9.05 0.63
CA THR A 78 9.98 9.24 2.02
C THR A 78 8.79 9.41 2.96
N ALA A 79 7.79 10.22 2.61
CA ALA A 79 6.60 10.42 3.43
C ALA A 79 5.80 9.13 3.63
N PHE A 80 5.67 8.29 2.58
CA PHE A 80 5.09 6.95 2.68
C PHE A 80 5.82 6.10 3.72
N TYR A 81 7.15 6.05 3.62
CA TYR A 81 7.97 5.23 4.50
C TYR A 81 7.89 5.70 5.95
N ASP A 82 8.00 7.01 6.20
CA ASP A 82 7.90 7.58 7.53
C ASP A 82 6.52 7.34 8.15
N ALA A 83 5.44 7.54 7.39
CA ALA A 83 4.07 7.28 7.84
C ALA A 83 3.85 5.80 8.20
N ALA A 84 4.45 4.86 7.45
CA ALA A 84 4.39 3.45 7.76
C ALA A 84 5.14 3.12 9.07
N LEU A 85 6.34 3.70 9.27
CA LEU A 85 7.11 3.48 10.50
C LEU A 85 6.43 4.07 11.74
N GLU A 86 5.76 5.22 11.63
CA GLU A 86 4.95 5.79 12.70
C GLU A 86 3.84 4.85 13.19
N LEU A 87 3.34 4.00 12.29
CA LEU A 87 2.34 2.97 12.58
C LEU A 87 2.96 1.65 13.09
N GLY A 88 4.28 1.62 13.26
CA GLY A 88 5.00 0.43 13.72
C GLY A 88 5.17 -0.65 12.65
N ALA A 89 5.09 -0.28 11.36
CA ALA A 89 5.41 -1.20 10.27
C ALA A 89 6.88 -1.63 10.31
N GLU A 90 7.15 -2.88 9.92
CA GLU A 90 8.52 -3.33 9.72
C GLU A 90 9.12 -2.68 8.47
N SER A 91 10.29 -2.07 8.61
CA SER A 91 11.09 -1.63 7.47
C SER A 91 11.71 -2.84 6.78
N LEU A 92 11.41 -3.01 5.50
CA LEU A 92 12.14 -3.96 4.64
C LEU A 92 13.32 -3.25 4.01
N HIS A 93 13.08 -2.08 3.41
CA HIS A 93 14.11 -1.24 2.83
C HIS A 93 13.77 0.25 2.94
N ALA A 94 14.70 1.04 3.47
CA ALA A 94 14.58 2.49 3.54
C ALA A 94 14.60 3.14 2.14
N PRO A 95 14.04 4.36 2.00
CA PRO A 95 14.03 5.11 0.74
C PRO A 95 15.44 5.27 0.16
N ARG A 96 15.64 4.76 -1.06
CA ARG A 96 16.90 4.90 -1.79
C ARG A 96 16.70 4.75 -3.30
N LEU A 97 17.75 5.10 -4.05
CA LEU A 97 17.88 4.68 -5.44
C LEU A 97 18.14 3.17 -5.53
N TRP A 98 17.53 2.53 -6.52
CA TRP A 98 17.67 1.13 -6.89
C TRP A 98 18.25 1.01 -8.31
N PRO A 99 19.54 1.39 -8.50
CA PRO A 99 20.17 1.33 -9.82
C PRO A 99 20.21 -0.09 -10.42
N GLU A 100 20.08 -1.13 -9.59
CA GLU A 100 19.94 -2.52 -10.00
C GLU A 100 18.63 -2.82 -10.76
N TYR A 101 17.60 -1.99 -10.62
CA TYR A 101 16.33 -2.15 -11.36
C TYR A 101 16.36 -1.36 -12.67
N HIS A 102 16.54 -0.04 -12.59
CA HIS A 102 16.84 0.84 -13.72
C HIS A 102 17.23 2.25 -13.22
N PRO A 103 17.85 3.11 -14.06
CA PRO A 103 18.12 4.50 -13.72
C PRO A 103 16.85 5.27 -13.32
N GLY A 104 16.92 6.04 -12.25
CA GLY A 104 15.79 6.85 -11.74
C GLY A 104 14.78 6.11 -10.86
N TYR A 105 14.96 4.80 -10.61
CA TYR A 105 14.12 4.05 -9.67
C TYR A 105 14.45 4.43 -8.23
N TYR A 106 13.55 5.15 -7.57
CA TYR A 106 13.64 5.48 -6.15
C TYR A 106 12.45 4.86 -5.42
N GLY A 107 12.71 4.05 -4.41
CA GLY A 107 11.65 3.29 -3.74
C GLY A 107 11.96 2.95 -2.30
N ALA A 108 10.90 2.64 -1.55
CA ALA A 108 10.92 2.23 -0.15
C ALA A 108 9.92 1.10 0.09
N PHE A 109 10.22 0.20 1.03
CA PHE A 109 9.50 -1.06 1.22
C PHE A 109 9.23 -1.32 2.71
N VAL A 110 8.00 -1.68 3.04
CA VAL A 110 7.56 -1.97 4.41
C VAL A 110 6.62 -3.18 4.46
N ARG A 111 6.46 -3.79 5.64
CA ARG A 111 5.40 -4.78 5.89
C ARG A 111 4.10 -4.11 6.28
N ASP A 112 3.02 -4.46 5.59
CA ASP A 112 1.67 -4.12 6.08
C ASP A 112 1.28 -4.97 7.31
N PRO A 113 0.12 -4.72 7.94
CA PRO A 113 -0.32 -5.48 9.13
C PRO A 113 -0.46 -6.99 8.92
N ASP A 114 -0.62 -7.43 7.69
CA ASP A 114 -0.83 -8.82 7.28
C ASP A 114 0.46 -9.48 6.74
N GLY A 115 1.59 -8.74 6.70
CA GLY A 115 2.89 -9.22 6.27
C GLY A 115 3.19 -9.04 4.77
N ASN A 116 2.35 -8.34 4.01
CA ASN A 116 2.57 -8.05 2.60
C ASN A 116 3.75 -7.09 2.41
N ASN A 117 4.48 -7.24 1.31
CA ASN A 117 5.56 -6.34 0.92
C ASN A 117 4.98 -5.13 0.16
N VAL A 118 4.80 -4.02 0.85
CA VAL A 118 4.23 -2.79 0.29
C VAL A 118 5.34 -1.82 -0.08
N GLU A 119 5.30 -1.35 -1.33
CA GLU A 119 6.27 -0.42 -1.89
C GLU A 119 5.62 0.90 -2.29
N ALA A 120 6.33 2.01 -2.08
CA ALA A 120 6.13 3.24 -2.84
C ALA A 120 7.31 3.46 -3.78
N VAL A 121 7.02 3.80 -5.04
CA VAL A 121 8.04 3.94 -6.09
C VAL A 121 7.86 5.19 -6.93
N PHE A 122 8.97 5.88 -7.18
CA PHE A 122 9.09 6.96 -8.16
C PHE A 122 10.17 6.60 -9.18
N HIS A 123 9.85 6.72 -10.47
CA HIS A 123 10.75 6.30 -11.57
C HIS A 123 11.55 7.45 -12.21
N GLY A 124 11.44 8.68 -11.67
CA GLY A 124 12.04 9.89 -12.26
C GLY A 124 13.05 10.60 -11.36
N ALA A 125 13.66 9.87 -10.41
CA ALA A 125 14.61 10.43 -9.45
C ALA A 125 15.94 10.87 -10.08
#